data_AF-A0A9J7WYI0-F1
#
_entry.id   AF-A0A9J7WYI0-F1
#
_cell.length_a   1.000
_cell.length_b   1.000
_cell.length_c   1.000
_cell.angle_alpha   90.00
_cell.angle_beta   90.00
_cell.angle_gamma   90.00
#
_symmetry.space_group_name_H-M   'P 1'
#
loop_
_entity.id
_entity.type
_entity.pdbx_description
1 polymer ?
#
loop_
_entity_poly.entity_id
_entity_poly.type
_entity_poly.pdbx_seq_one_letter_code
_entity_poly.pdbx_strand_id
1 'polypeptide(L)'
;MMAAGGAAHVGDVEEDASQLLFPKEFENAETLLNSEVHMLLEHRKQQNESAEDEQELSEVFMKTLNYTARFSRFKNRETIASVRSLLLQKKLHKFELASLANLCPEAAEEAKALIPRALCVRFSVSIKCRWIHRIQALCPLAIQSTDLSFTGQT
;
A
#
# COMPACT_ATOMS: atom_id res chain seq x y z
N MET A 1 5.19 29.25 32.16
CA MET A 1 4.13 28.50 31.47
C MET A 1 3.61 29.37 30.33
N MET A 2 3.84 28.98 29.08
CA MET A 2 3.11 29.48 27.91
C MET A 2 3.09 28.32 26.90
N ALA A 3 1.93 27.68 26.76
CA ALA A 3 1.64 26.72 25.71
C ALA A 3 1.19 27.51 24.48
N ALA A 4 1.90 27.38 23.37
CA ALA A 4 1.57 28.05 22.12
C ALA A 4 1.21 27.02 21.05
N GLY A 5 -0.03 27.13 20.55
CA GLY A 5 -0.35 26.91 19.15
C GLY A 5 -0.55 25.46 18.70
N GLY A 6 -1.66 24.84 19.12
CA GLY A 6 -2.30 23.84 18.27
C GLY A 6 -2.72 24.51 16.96
N ALA A 7 -2.12 24.10 15.85
CA ALA A 7 -2.49 24.58 14.53
C ALA A 7 -3.95 24.19 14.27
N ALA A 8 -4.80 25.21 14.14
CA ALA A 8 -6.18 25.05 13.71
C ALA A 8 -6.19 24.43 12.30
N HIS A 9 -6.81 23.26 12.18
CA HIS A 9 -7.09 22.61 10.90
C HIS A 9 -8.11 23.47 10.15
N VAL A 10 -7.64 24.23 9.16
CA VAL A 10 -8.47 25.13 8.35
C VAL A 10 -9.18 24.29 7.29
N GLY A 11 -10.48 24.08 7.51
CA GLY A 11 -11.42 23.57 6.52
C GLY A 11 -11.72 22.08 6.67
N ASP A 12 -12.76 21.77 7.43
CA ASP A 12 -13.45 20.48 7.47
C ASP A 12 -14.06 20.22 6.07
N VAL A 13 -13.23 19.83 5.11
CA VAL A 13 -13.69 19.15 3.90
C VAL A 13 -13.84 17.71 4.31
N GLU A 14 -15.07 17.18 4.28
CA GLU A 14 -15.34 15.78 4.60
C GLU A 14 -14.49 14.89 3.68
N GLU A 15 -13.39 14.37 4.23
CA GLU A 15 -12.42 13.55 3.50
C GLU A 15 -13.05 12.19 3.21
N ASP A 16 -13.13 11.83 1.93
CA ASP A 16 -13.73 10.57 1.51
C ASP A 16 -12.85 9.89 0.45
N ALA A 17 -12.08 8.91 0.90
CA ALA A 17 -11.22 8.08 0.04
C ALA A 17 -12.02 7.29 -1.00
N SER A 18 -13.30 6.96 -0.74
CA SER A 18 -14.17 6.30 -1.71
C SER A 18 -14.59 7.24 -2.85
N GLN A 19 -14.59 8.55 -2.59
CA GLN A 19 -14.85 9.61 -3.56
C GLN A 19 -13.58 10.27 -4.11
N LEU A 20 -12.40 9.83 -3.68
CA LEU A 20 -11.10 10.46 -3.98
C LEU A 20 -11.03 11.92 -3.50
N LEU A 21 -11.80 12.25 -2.46
CA LEU A 21 -11.76 13.54 -1.80
C LEU A 21 -10.61 13.50 -0.79
N PHE A 22 -9.45 13.98 -1.23
CA PHE A 22 -8.28 14.14 -0.39
C PHE A 22 -8.03 15.62 -0.10
N PRO A 23 -7.42 15.94 1.05
CA PRO A 23 -6.91 17.27 1.33
C PRO A 23 -5.91 17.73 0.28
N LYS A 24 -5.73 19.05 0.17
CA LYS A 24 -4.81 19.66 -0.81
C LYS A 24 -3.36 19.24 -0.57
N GLU A 25 -3.00 18.86 0.66
CA GLU A 25 -1.68 18.33 1.01
C GLU A 25 -1.39 17.00 0.27
N PHE A 26 -2.43 16.24 -0.08
CA PHE A 26 -2.31 14.92 -0.72
C PHE A 26 -2.60 14.93 -2.22
N GLU A 27 -3.00 16.07 -2.80
CA GLU A 27 -3.32 16.19 -4.23
C GLU A 27 -2.12 15.83 -5.13
N ASN A 28 -0.91 16.22 -4.72
CA ASN A 28 0.33 15.89 -5.42
C ASN A 28 1.13 14.76 -4.79
N ALA A 29 0.68 14.19 -3.66
CA ALA A 29 1.40 13.15 -2.96
C ALA A 29 1.63 11.92 -3.85
N GLU A 30 2.77 11.27 -3.69
CA GLU A 30 3.07 10.01 -4.34
C GLU A 30 2.72 8.85 -3.42
N THR A 31 2.07 7.83 -3.97
CA THR A 31 1.68 6.65 -3.20
C THR A 31 2.77 5.58 -3.28
N LEU A 32 3.05 4.98 -2.12
CA LEU A 32 3.96 3.85 -1.98
C LEU A 32 3.17 2.56 -1.78
N LEU A 33 3.67 1.48 -2.37
CA LEU A 33 3.15 0.13 -2.16
C LEU A 33 3.67 -0.44 -0.84
N ASN A 34 2.91 -1.33 -0.19
CA ASN A 34 3.35 -2.01 1.04
C ASN A 34 4.72 -2.68 0.85
N SER A 35 4.97 -3.23 -0.34
CA SER A 35 6.24 -3.84 -0.70
C SER A 35 7.38 -2.83 -0.88
N GLU A 36 7.12 -1.63 -1.42
CA GLU A 36 8.12 -0.55 -1.48
C GLU A 36 8.46 -0.05 -0.08
N VAL A 37 7.43 0.15 0.76
CA VAL A 37 7.61 0.58 2.15
C VAL A 37 8.43 -0.46 2.92
N HIS A 38 8.11 -1.75 2.79
CA HIS A 38 8.87 -2.81 3.44
C HIS A 38 10.36 -2.77 3.05
N MET A 39 10.67 -2.64 1.76
CA MET A 39 12.06 -2.56 1.29
C MET A 39 12.80 -1.34 1.84
N LEU A 40 12.14 -0.18 1.89
CA LEU A 40 12.74 1.04 2.43
C LEU A 40 13.01 0.92 3.93
N LEU A 41 12.06 0.35 4.69
CA LEU A 41 12.22 0.12 6.12
C LEU A 41 13.30 -0.92 6.42
N GLU A 42 13.35 -2.02 5.67
CA GLU A 42 14.39 -3.05 5.84
C GLU A 42 15.78 -2.47 5.58
N HIS A 43 15.94 -1.69 4.51
CA HIS A 43 17.20 -1.02 4.21
C HIS A 43 17.58 -0.01 5.30
N ARG A 44 16.62 0.76 5.82
CA ARG A 44 16.85 1.72 6.91
C ARG A 44 17.23 1.03 8.23
N LYS A 45 16.67 -0.16 8.50
CA LYS A 45 17.03 -1.00 9.64
C LYS A 45 18.46 -1.52 9.49
N GLN A 46 18.82 -2.06 8.33
CA GLN A 46 20.16 -2.57 8.07
C GLN A 46 21.23 -1.48 8.16
N GLN A 47 20.93 -0.26 7.68
CA GLN A 47 21.79 0.90 7.87
C GLN A 47 21.98 1.28 9.35
N ASN A 48 20.96 1.07 10.18
CA ASN A 48 21.01 1.35 11.60
C ASN A 48 21.87 0.33 12.36
N GLU A 49 21.72 -0.96 12.04
CA GLU A 49 22.52 -2.05 12.61
C GLU A 49 24.01 -1.95 12.22
N SER A 50 24.29 -1.33 11.08
CA SER A 50 25.66 -1.12 10.58
C SER A 50 26.30 0.19 11.07
N ALA A 51 25.54 1.05 11.75
CA ALA A 51 26.03 2.32 12.26
C ALA A 51 26.73 2.13 13.62
N GLU A 52 27.81 2.88 13.86
CA GLU A 52 28.55 2.82 15.13
C GLU A 52 27.71 3.31 16.32
N ASP A 53 26.77 4.23 16.08
CA ASP A 53 25.76 4.69 17.05
C ASP A 53 24.40 4.06 16.73
N GLU A 54 24.19 2.81 17.15
CA GLU A 54 22.91 2.12 16.98
C GLU A 54 21.80 2.86 17.74
N GLN A 55 20.84 3.42 17.00
CA GLN A 55 19.67 4.04 17.60
C GLN A 55 18.55 3.02 17.73
N GLU A 56 17.86 3.01 18.88
CA GLU A 56 16.64 2.21 19.01
C GLU A 56 15.59 2.70 18.02
N LEU A 57 15.14 1.81 17.13
CA LEU A 57 14.09 2.11 16.18
C LEU A 57 12.76 2.28 16.92
N SER A 58 12.02 3.33 16.58
CA SER A 58 10.72 3.62 17.21
C SER A 58 9.76 2.43 17.14
N GLU A 59 8.91 2.27 18.16
CA GLU A 59 7.85 1.25 18.17
C GLU A 59 6.96 1.34 16.93
N VAL A 60 6.69 2.56 16.43
CA VAL A 60 5.93 2.78 15.19
C VAL A 60 6.67 2.20 13.97
N PHE A 61 8.00 2.32 13.94
CA PHE A 61 8.84 1.76 12.88
C PHE A 61 8.76 0.24 12.88
N MET A 62 8.94 -0.40 14.04
CA MET A 62 8.87 -1.86 14.17
C MET A 62 7.47 -2.40 13.83
N LYS A 63 6.39 -1.72 14.27
CA LYS A 63 5.02 -2.10 13.90
C LYS A 63 4.79 -1.99 12.39
N THR A 64 5.26 -0.91 11.77
CA THR A 64 5.11 -0.70 10.32
C THR A 64 5.93 -1.70 9.51
N LEU A 65 7.15 -2.01 9.95
CA LEU A 65 7.99 -3.02 9.31
C LEU A 65 7.31 -4.40 9.36
N ASN A 66 6.80 -4.81 10.52
CA ASN A 66 6.10 -6.09 10.66
C ASN A 66 4.80 -6.16 9.84
N TYR A 67 4.02 -5.08 9.83
CA TYR A 67 2.82 -4.99 9.00
C TYR A 67 3.17 -5.11 7.51
N THR A 68 4.10 -4.28 7.05
CA THR A 68 4.49 -4.27 5.64
C THR A 68 5.17 -5.56 5.22
N ALA A 69 5.95 -6.21 6.08
CA ALA A 69 6.52 -7.54 5.82
C ALA A 69 5.44 -8.61 5.61
N ARG A 70 4.40 -8.60 6.46
CA ARG A 70 3.28 -9.56 6.41
C ARG A 70 2.37 -9.36 5.19
N PHE A 71 2.13 -8.09 4.82
CA PHE A 71 1.27 -7.74 3.69
C PHE A 71 2.04 -7.45 2.39
N SER A 72 3.37 -7.61 2.40
CA SER A 72 4.18 -7.46 1.19
C SER A 72 3.95 -8.65 0.28
N ARG A 73 3.24 -8.40 -0.83
CA ARG A 73 2.99 -9.41 -1.87
C ARG A 73 4.17 -9.59 -2.81
N PHE A 74 5.00 -8.57 -2.98
CA PHE A 74 6.13 -8.57 -3.90
C PHE A 74 7.43 -8.41 -3.13
N LYS A 75 8.33 -9.39 -3.20
CA LYS A 75 9.67 -9.30 -2.61
C LYS A 75 10.73 -8.81 -3.61
N ASN A 76 10.43 -8.94 -4.90
CA ASN A 76 11.37 -8.61 -5.98
C ASN A 76 11.19 -7.16 -6.43
N ARG A 77 12.26 -6.37 -6.38
CA ARG A 77 12.28 -4.96 -6.81
C ARG A 77 11.83 -4.78 -8.27
N GLU A 78 12.28 -5.66 -9.16
CA GLU A 78 11.92 -5.63 -10.58
C GLU A 78 10.42 -5.90 -10.80
N THR A 79 9.84 -6.80 -10.01
CA THR A 79 8.41 -7.10 -10.04
C THR A 79 7.59 -5.90 -9.61
N ILE A 80 7.98 -5.23 -8.52
CA ILE A 80 7.34 -3.99 -8.04
C ILE A 80 7.35 -2.93 -9.14
N ALA A 81 8.50 -2.68 -9.77
CA ALA A 81 8.63 -1.73 -10.86
C ALA A 81 7.77 -2.10 -12.08
N SER A 82 7.68 -3.40 -12.40
CA SER A 82 6.84 -3.92 -13.48
C SER A 82 5.36 -3.74 -13.21
N VAL A 83 4.90 -4.02 -11.98
CA VAL A 83 3.51 -3.80 -11.55
C VAL A 83 3.16 -2.31 -11.60
N ARG A 84 4.03 -1.45 -11.08
CA ARG A 84 3.85 0.01 -11.11
C ARG A 84 3.74 0.52 -12.55
N SER A 85 4.64 0.06 -13.44
CA SER A 85 4.62 0.43 -14.86
C SER A 85 3.35 -0.05 -15.57
N LEU A 86 2.88 -1.26 -15.28
CA LEU A 86 1.65 -1.82 -15.85
C LEU A 86 0.40 -1.02 -15.44
N LEU A 87 0.33 -0.59 -14.18
CA LEU A 87 -0.80 0.18 -13.66
C LEU A 87 -0.74 1.65 -14.07
N LEU A 88 0.46 2.23 -14.21
CA LEU A 88 0.64 3.62 -14.65
C LEU A 88 0.09 3.83 -16.08
N GLN A 89 0.19 2.82 -16.94
CA GLN A 89 -0.40 2.83 -18.29
C GLN A 89 -1.93 2.94 -18.30
N LYS A 90 -2.62 2.68 -17.18
CA LYS A 90 -4.09 2.67 -17.10
C LYS A 90 -4.72 4.01 -16.74
N LYS A 91 -3.92 5.09 -16.58
CA LYS A 91 -4.39 6.44 -16.19
C LYS A 91 -5.32 6.40 -14.96
N LEU A 92 -4.94 5.63 -13.95
CA LEU A 92 -5.66 5.55 -12.66
C LEU A 92 -5.15 6.64 -11.72
N HIS A 93 -5.95 7.00 -10.73
CA HIS A 93 -5.49 7.87 -9.66
C HIS A 93 -4.39 7.14 -8.85
N LYS A 94 -3.44 7.88 -8.29
CA LYS A 94 -2.31 7.30 -7.54
C LYS A 94 -2.79 6.42 -6.39
N PHE A 95 -3.82 6.89 -5.67
CA PHE A 95 -4.50 6.12 -4.61
C PHE A 95 -5.08 4.79 -5.12
N GLU A 96 -5.78 4.81 -6.25
CA GLU A 96 -6.40 3.60 -6.82
C GLU A 96 -5.33 2.59 -7.24
N LEU A 97 -4.24 3.07 -7.84
CA LEU A 97 -3.10 2.25 -8.23
C LEU A 97 -2.50 1.52 -7.02
N ALA A 98 -2.25 2.25 -5.94
CA ALA A 98 -1.70 1.67 -4.72
C ALA A 98 -2.67 0.68 -4.06
N SER A 99 -3.95 1.03 -3.98
CA SER A 99 -5.00 0.17 -3.45
C SER A 99 -5.14 -1.14 -4.24
N LEU A 100 -5.10 -1.09 -5.57
CA LEU A 100 -5.14 -2.30 -6.40
C LEU A 100 -3.91 -3.20 -6.21
N ALA A 101 -2.72 -2.61 -6.14
CA ALA A 101 -1.48 -3.36 -5.95
C ALA A 101 -1.31 -3.91 -4.52
N ASN A 102 -1.90 -3.25 -3.51
CA ASN A 102 -1.86 -3.71 -2.12
C ASN A 102 -2.92 -4.77 -1.84
N LEU A 103 -4.14 -4.61 -2.39
CA LEU A 103 -5.26 -5.51 -2.16
C LEU A 103 -5.21 -6.76 -3.06
N CYS A 104 -4.65 -6.64 -4.27
CA CYS A 104 -4.56 -7.73 -5.26
C CYS A 104 -5.88 -8.52 -5.43
N PRO A 105 -6.98 -7.86 -5.85
CA PRO A 105 -8.27 -8.52 -6.02
C PRO A 105 -8.17 -9.64 -7.05
N GLU A 106 -8.87 -10.76 -6.83
CA GLU A 106 -8.81 -11.93 -7.71
C GLU A 106 -9.80 -11.82 -8.87
N ALA A 107 -10.88 -11.06 -8.67
CA ALA A 107 -11.93 -10.85 -9.65
C ALA A 107 -12.16 -9.36 -9.95
N ALA A 108 -12.63 -9.06 -11.16
CA ALA A 108 -13.01 -7.69 -11.52
C ALA A 108 -14.19 -7.17 -10.69
N GLU A 109 -15.13 -8.04 -10.29
CA GLU A 109 -16.25 -7.65 -9.43
C GLU A 109 -15.78 -7.27 -8.02
N GLU A 110 -14.80 -8.00 -7.47
CA GLU A 110 -14.17 -7.65 -6.19
C GLU A 110 -13.44 -6.31 -6.29
N ALA A 111 -12.70 -6.08 -7.36
CA ALA A 111 -12.04 -4.79 -7.61
C ALA A 111 -13.03 -3.61 -7.70
N LYS A 112 -14.24 -3.83 -8.25
CA LYS A 112 -15.31 -2.81 -8.28
C LYS A 112 -15.86 -2.54 -6.90
N ALA A 113 -16.06 -3.59 -6.10
CA ALA A 113 -16.60 -3.47 -4.75
C ALA A 113 -15.61 -2.73 -3.83
N LEU A 114 -14.31 -3.02 -3.96
CA LEU A 114 -13.25 -2.41 -3.16
C LEU A 114 -12.93 -0.97 -3.58
N ILE A 115 -13.08 -0.64 -4.87
CA ILE A 115 -12.81 0.70 -5.41
C ILE A 115 -14.02 1.19 -6.24
N PRO A 116 -15.05 1.77 -5.59
CA PRO A 116 -16.36 2.02 -6.19
C PRO A 116 -16.34 2.96 -7.41
N ARG A 117 -15.53 4.04 -7.37
CA ARG A 117 -15.50 5.07 -8.42
C ARG A 117 -14.60 4.71 -9.61
N ALA A 118 -13.46 4.05 -9.38
CA ALA A 118 -12.44 3.79 -10.40
C ALA A 118 -12.92 2.85 -11.51
N LEU A 119 -13.55 1.75 -11.09
CA LEU A 119 -13.80 0.63 -11.97
C LEU A 119 -15.15 0.72 -12.68
N CYS A 120 -16.13 1.41 -12.06
CA CYS A 120 -17.48 1.57 -12.62
C CYS A 120 -17.49 2.41 -13.92
N VAL A 121 -16.63 3.43 -14.04
CA VAL A 121 -16.64 4.34 -15.23
C VAL A 121 -15.56 4.00 -16.27
N ARG A 122 -14.40 3.44 -15.87
CA ARG A 122 -13.23 3.26 -16.78
C ARG A 122 -12.99 1.82 -17.26
N PHE A 123 -13.63 0.82 -16.66
CA PHE A 123 -13.43 -0.58 -17.02
C PHE A 123 -14.72 -1.18 -17.56
N SER A 124 -14.84 -1.19 -18.89
CA SER A 124 -15.74 -2.13 -19.55
C SER A 124 -15.31 -3.56 -19.17
N VAL A 125 -16.25 -4.28 -18.57
CA VAL A 125 -16.05 -5.46 -17.70
C VAL A 125 -15.32 -6.63 -18.37
N SER A 126 -15.16 -6.63 -19.70
CA SER A 126 -14.62 -7.78 -20.45
C SER A 126 -13.12 -7.74 -20.79
N ILE A 127 -12.47 -6.57 -20.94
CA ILE A 127 -11.15 -6.52 -21.63
C ILE A 127 -9.94 -6.44 -20.69
N LYS A 128 -10.14 -6.18 -19.40
CA LYS A 128 -9.05 -5.86 -18.47
C LYS A 128 -9.07 -6.70 -17.19
N CYS A 129 -9.46 -7.98 -17.21
CA CYS A 129 -9.05 -8.92 -16.13
C CYS A 129 -7.60 -9.43 -16.33
N ARG A 130 -7.02 -9.20 -17.51
CA ARG A 130 -5.68 -9.69 -17.85
C ARG A 130 -4.58 -9.08 -16.97
N TRP A 131 -4.78 -7.87 -16.44
CA TRP A 131 -3.82 -7.29 -15.50
C TRP A 131 -3.90 -7.95 -14.12
N ILE A 132 -5.10 -8.35 -13.66
CA ILE A 132 -5.28 -9.11 -12.41
C ILE A 132 -4.50 -10.42 -12.50
N HIS A 133 -4.73 -11.21 -13.55
CA HIS A 133 -3.98 -12.44 -13.78
C HIS A 133 -2.47 -12.20 -13.89
N ARG A 134 -2.03 -11.08 -14.48
CA ARG A 134 -0.61 -10.75 -14.62
C ARG A 134 0.01 -10.30 -13.30
N ILE A 135 -0.70 -9.57 -12.46
CA ILE A 135 -0.25 -9.20 -11.11
C ILE A 135 -0.24 -10.44 -10.20
N GLN A 136 -1.25 -11.31 -10.28
CA GLN A 136 -1.28 -12.57 -9.55
C GLN A 136 -0.17 -13.53 -10.01
N ALA A 137 0.10 -13.63 -11.31
CA ALA A 137 1.22 -14.42 -11.83
C ALA A 137 2.58 -13.87 -11.40
N LEU A 138 2.66 -12.56 -11.16
CA LEU A 138 3.85 -11.89 -10.63
C LEU A 138 3.92 -11.93 -9.09
N CYS A 139 2.82 -12.27 -8.41
CA CYS A 139 2.82 -12.55 -6.97
C CYS A 139 3.41 -13.96 -6.81
N PRO A 140 4.63 -14.10 -6.24
CA PRO A 140 5.19 -15.41 -5.97
C PRO A 140 4.32 -16.09 -4.90
N LEU A 141 3.36 -16.87 -5.36
CA LEU A 141 2.50 -17.76 -4.60
C LEU A 141 1.42 -17.05 -3.77
N ALA A 142 0.18 -17.40 -4.08
CA ALA A 142 -0.93 -17.37 -3.14
C ALA A 142 -0.46 -17.91 -1.79
N ILE A 143 -0.75 -17.16 -0.73
CA ILE A 143 -1.18 -17.69 0.55
C ILE A 143 -0.37 -18.95 0.96
N GLN A 144 0.86 -18.77 1.44
CA GLN A 144 1.26 -19.65 2.53
C GLN A 144 0.24 -19.37 3.63
N SER A 145 -0.59 -20.39 3.83
CA SER A 145 -1.59 -20.59 4.85
C SER A 145 -1.40 -19.69 6.07
N THR A 146 -2.54 -19.18 6.53
CA THR A 146 -2.92 -19.26 7.94
C THR A 146 -2.07 -20.26 8.74
N ASP A 147 -0.92 -19.82 9.23
CA ASP A 147 -0.28 -20.33 10.43
C ASP A 147 -0.15 -19.13 11.38
N LEU A 148 -1.32 -18.54 11.68
CA LEU A 148 -1.58 -18.15 13.05
C LEU A 148 -1.76 -19.46 13.84
N SER A 149 -0.66 -20.15 14.10
CA SER A 149 -0.56 -20.93 15.33
C SER A 149 -0.52 -19.90 16.45
N PHE A 150 -1.73 -19.56 16.87
CA PHE A 150 -2.04 -18.98 18.16
C PHE A 150 -1.48 -19.93 19.22
N THR A 151 -0.18 -19.81 19.55
CA THR A 151 0.35 -20.31 20.80
C THR A 151 -0.12 -19.34 21.89
N GLY A 152 -1.39 -19.49 22.26
CA GLY A 152 -1.82 -19.13 23.60
C GLY A 152 -1.05 -20.00 24.58
N GLN A 153 -0.01 -19.43 25.19
CA GLN A 153 0.49 -19.91 26.47
C GLN A 153 -0.36 -19.22 27.54
N THR A 154 -1.29 -20.00 28.08
CA THR A 154 -1.71 -19.92 29.49
C THR A 154 -0.56 -20.31 30.39
#